data_AF-A0A2C9L858-F1
#
_entry.id   AF-A0A2C9L858-F1
#
_cell.length_a   1.000
_cell.length_b   1.000
_cell.length_c   1.000
_cell.angle_alpha   90.00
_cell.angle_beta   90.00
_cell.angle_gamma   90.00
#
_symmetry.space_group_name_H-M   'P 1'
#
loop_
_entity.id
_entity.type
_entity.pdbx_description
1 polymer ?
#
loop_
_entity_poly.entity_id
_entity_poly.type
_entity_poly.pdbx_seq_one_letter_code
_entity_poly.pdbx_strand_id
1 'polypeptide(L)'
;MASRGGCLVVISSAAEGVFAASFMQACTLVNQTFAIQLASPGGRQAEYINQDDSNRRWFNEFRSKSSSTPIGLETVDVNRYSALLIPACPGAIHDLCANADLAQIITHFIQEKKPVCAIGHGVAGLFSARKEDGKSWWLEDFCLTAPSLFEVGQLPDFAMLPVLPEDFIKDHGGKYTATEPDGIHVVIDRFLITGQNAESTVTAVQNLILMCSQK
;
A
#
# COMPACT_ATOMS: atom_id res chain seq x y z
N MET A 1 6.22 15.70 -25.50
CA MET A 1 6.10 14.37 -24.87
C MET A 1 5.50 14.61 -23.51
N ALA A 2 4.30 14.09 -23.22
CA ALA A 2 3.75 14.19 -21.87
C ALA A 2 4.72 13.48 -20.91
N SER A 3 5.15 14.15 -19.85
CA SER A 3 5.97 13.54 -18.81
C SER A 3 5.21 12.33 -18.23
N ARG A 4 5.85 11.17 -18.10
CA ARG A 4 5.28 10.05 -17.34
C ARG A 4 4.86 10.57 -15.97
N GLY A 5 3.60 10.39 -15.60
CA GLY A 5 3.11 10.74 -14.27
C GLY A 5 3.93 10.04 -13.19
N GLY A 6 4.06 10.66 -12.01
CA GLY A 6 4.74 10.05 -10.87
C GLY A 6 3.82 9.07 -10.14
N CYS A 7 4.33 7.91 -9.74
CA CYS A 7 3.71 7.02 -8.77
C CYS A 7 4.54 7.03 -7.49
N LEU A 8 3.92 7.47 -6.38
CA LEU A 8 4.51 7.34 -5.06
C LEU A 8 4.27 5.92 -4.57
N VAL A 9 5.33 5.19 -4.27
CA VAL A 9 5.26 3.84 -3.70
C VAL A 9 5.69 3.93 -2.25
N VAL A 10 4.72 3.83 -1.34
CA VAL A 10 4.97 3.88 0.10
C VAL A 10 5.26 2.48 0.60
N ILE A 11 6.35 2.32 1.35
CA ILE A 11 6.80 1.06 1.93
C ILE A 11 7.07 1.22 3.42
N SER A 12 6.88 0.13 4.16
CA SER A 12 7.23 0.07 5.58
C SER A 12 8.74 0.00 5.77
N SER A 13 9.19 0.52 6.90
CA SER A 13 10.56 0.44 7.43
C SER A 13 10.64 -0.39 8.72
N ALA A 14 9.55 -1.03 9.13
CA ALA A 14 9.50 -1.91 10.28
C ALA A 14 10.18 -3.26 10.00
N ALA A 15 10.46 -4.03 11.04
CA ALA A 15 11.24 -5.28 10.95
C ALA A 15 10.50 -6.39 10.19
N GLU A 16 9.17 -6.38 10.24
CA GLU A 16 8.27 -7.29 9.53
C GLU A 16 8.28 -7.02 8.01
N GLY A 17 8.78 -5.84 7.61
CA GLY A 17 9.23 -5.55 6.25
C GLY A 17 8.14 -5.50 5.18
N VAL A 18 8.61 -5.68 3.95
CA VAL A 18 7.83 -5.62 2.71
C VAL A 18 7.89 -6.98 2.02
N PHE A 19 6.74 -7.52 1.61
CA PHE A 19 6.67 -8.81 0.95
C PHE A 19 7.32 -8.74 -0.44
N ALA A 20 8.44 -9.46 -0.61
CA ALA A 20 9.33 -9.30 -1.77
C ALA A 20 8.63 -9.53 -3.11
N ALA A 21 7.82 -10.60 -3.22
CA ALA A 21 7.12 -10.92 -4.47
C ALA A 21 6.11 -9.84 -4.86
N SER A 22 5.30 -9.37 -3.89
CA SER A 22 4.32 -8.31 -4.11
C SER A 22 5.01 -7.01 -4.53
N PHE A 23 6.08 -6.61 -3.83
CA PHE A 23 6.84 -5.42 -4.18
C PHE A 23 7.45 -5.50 -5.59
N MET A 24 8.08 -6.63 -5.93
CA MET A 24 8.66 -6.85 -7.25
C MET A 24 7.61 -6.74 -8.35
N GLN A 25 6.47 -7.44 -8.21
CA GLN A 25 5.38 -7.42 -9.17
C GLN A 25 4.80 -6.01 -9.33
N ALA A 26 4.51 -5.35 -8.21
CA ALA A 26 3.97 -4.00 -8.18
C ALA A 26 4.89 -3.00 -8.89
N CYS A 27 6.17 -2.95 -8.50
CA CYS A 27 7.16 -2.06 -9.11
C CYS A 27 7.37 -2.38 -10.58
N THR A 28 7.40 -3.65 -10.97
CA THR A 28 7.59 -4.04 -12.39
C THR A 28 6.44 -3.54 -13.26
N LEU A 29 5.19 -3.66 -12.80
CA LEU A 29 4.01 -3.20 -13.53
C LEU A 29 3.92 -1.68 -13.57
N VAL A 30 3.99 -0.99 -12.42
CA VAL A 30 3.82 0.48 -12.40
C VAL A 30 4.95 1.22 -13.12
N ASN A 31 6.17 0.69 -13.15
CA ASN A 31 7.30 1.32 -13.85
C ASN A 31 7.15 1.33 -15.39
N GLN A 32 6.19 0.57 -15.93
CA GLN A 32 5.85 0.61 -17.37
C GLN A 32 5.11 1.90 -17.73
N THR A 33 4.40 2.48 -16.78
CA THR A 33 3.51 3.64 -16.99
C THR A 33 4.00 4.89 -16.27
N PHE A 34 4.53 4.74 -15.06
CA PHE A 34 4.90 5.84 -14.17
C PHE A 34 6.42 5.94 -13.95
N ALA A 35 6.87 7.11 -13.54
CA ALA A 35 8.12 7.25 -12.82
C ALA A 35 7.87 6.91 -11.34
N ILE A 36 8.61 5.96 -10.78
CA ILE A 36 8.44 5.52 -9.38
C ILE A 36 9.33 6.34 -8.45
N GLN A 37 8.76 6.81 -7.34
CA GLN A 37 9.50 7.25 -6.17
C GLN A 37 9.12 6.37 -4.98
N LEU A 38 10.11 5.76 -4.33
CA LEU A 38 9.87 5.09 -3.05
C LEU A 38 9.82 6.12 -1.92
N ALA A 39 8.94 5.92 -0.95
CA ALA A 39 8.93 6.65 0.31
C ALA A 39 8.68 5.73 1.50
N SER A 40 9.31 6.03 2.64
CA SER A 40 9.19 5.29 3.89
C SER A 40 9.34 6.24 5.08
N PRO A 41 8.92 5.84 6.30
CA PRO A 41 9.10 6.67 7.48
C PRO A 41 10.58 7.06 7.69
N GLY A 42 10.88 8.37 7.63
CA GLY A 42 12.23 8.91 7.75
C GLY A 42 13.20 8.50 6.64
N GLY A 43 12.72 7.98 5.51
CA GLY A 43 13.54 7.58 4.36
C GLY A 43 14.38 6.34 4.63
N ARG A 44 14.00 5.54 5.63
CA ARG A 44 14.70 4.30 5.99
C ARG A 44 14.51 3.22 4.94
N GLN A 45 15.55 2.43 4.75
CA GLN A 45 15.47 1.25 3.89
C GLN A 45 14.48 0.23 4.44
N ALA A 46 13.81 -0.48 3.53
CA ALA A 46 12.93 -1.58 3.88
C ALA A 46 13.67 -2.90 3.92
N GLU A 47 13.28 -3.77 4.85
CA GLU A 47 13.57 -5.19 4.77
C GLU A 47 12.61 -5.84 3.77
N TYR A 48 13.14 -6.60 2.81
CA TYR A 48 12.33 -7.32 1.84
C TYR A 48 12.26 -8.81 2.24
N ILE A 49 11.14 -9.21 2.80
CA ILE A 49 10.94 -10.56 3.36
C ILE A 49 10.51 -11.56 2.28
N ASN A 50 10.75 -12.85 2.54
CA ASN A 50 10.38 -13.96 1.65
C ASN A 50 11.00 -13.83 0.24
N GLN A 51 12.26 -13.37 0.17
CA GLN A 51 13.06 -13.47 -1.05
C GLN A 51 13.40 -14.94 -1.35
N ASP A 52 13.33 -15.31 -2.62
CA ASP A 52 13.62 -16.67 -3.11
C ASP A 52 14.43 -16.62 -4.40
N ASP A 53 14.73 -17.79 -4.98
CA ASP A 53 15.51 -17.88 -6.21
C ASP A 53 14.86 -17.17 -7.40
N SER A 54 13.53 -17.06 -7.42
CA SER A 54 12.76 -16.45 -8.52
C SER A 54 12.87 -14.93 -8.55
N ASN A 55 13.00 -14.28 -7.38
CA ASN A 55 13.05 -12.82 -7.26
C ASN A 55 14.44 -12.26 -6.93
N ARG A 56 15.41 -13.10 -6.51
CA ARG A 56 16.76 -12.69 -6.12
C ARG A 56 17.49 -11.84 -7.18
N ARG A 57 17.42 -12.25 -8.45
CA ARG A 57 18.07 -11.50 -9.53
C ARG A 57 17.50 -10.09 -9.66
N TRP A 58 16.17 -9.98 -9.62
CA TRP A 58 15.48 -8.70 -9.72
C TRP A 58 15.90 -7.77 -8.58
N PHE A 59 15.97 -8.26 -7.34
CA PHE A 59 16.39 -7.44 -6.20
C PHE A 59 17.85 -6.98 -6.28
N ASN A 60 18.76 -7.80 -6.80
CA ASN A 60 20.14 -7.39 -7.02
C ASN A 60 20.24 -6.24 -8.04
N GLU A 61 19.46 -6.32 -9.12
CA GLU A 61 19.38 -5.25 -10.12
C GLU A 61 18.61 -4.03 -9.60
N PHE A 62 17.63 -4.22 -8.71
CA PHE A 62 16.86 -3.14 -8.12
C PHE A 62 17.73 -2.32 -7.18
N ARG A 63 18.47 -2.96 -6.27
CA ARG A 63 19.33 -2.31 -5.26
C ARG A 63 20.45 -1.44 -5.84
N SER A 64 20.83 -1.65 -7.11
CA SER A 64 21.82 -0.80 -7.78
C SER A 64 21.24 0.46 -8.40
N LYS A 65 19.91 0.61 -8.45
CA LYS A 65 19.21 1.77 -9.00
C LYS A 65 19.06 2.86 -7.94
N SER A 66 19.18 4.11 -8.35
CA SER A 66 18.90 5.26 -7.47
C SER A 66 17.46 5.28 -6.94
N SER A 67 16.51 4.74 -7.72
CA SER A 67 15.10 4.61 -7.32
C SER A 67 14.85 3.56 -6.24
N SER A 68 15.88 2.80 -5.82
CA SER A 68 15.76 1.85 -4.70
C SER A 68 15.91 2.50 -3.33
N THR A 69 16.37 3.76 -3.27
CA THR A 69 16.48 4.50 -2.03
C THR A 69 15.20 5.30 -1.78
N PRO A 70 14.47 5.03 -0.69
CA PRO A 70 13.28 5.80 -0.34
C PRO A 70 13.62 7.20 0.15
N ILE A 71 12.73 8.14 -0.14
CA ILE A 71 12.70 9.44 0.56
C ILE A 71 11.87 9.34 1.84
N GLY A 72 12.04 10.29 2.75
CA GLY A 72 11.19 10.40 3.93
C GLY A 72 9.77 10.81 3.58
N LEU A 73 8.77 10.21 4.22
CA LEU A 73 7.36 10.61 4.08
C LEU A 73 7.18 12.11 4.36
N GLU A 74 7.91 12.65 5.34
CA GLU A 74 7.93 14.05 5.72
C GLU A 74 8.48 15.00 4.62
N THR A 75 9.13 14.45 3.60
CA THR A 75 9.72 15.20 2.48
C THR A 75 8.93 15.09 1.18
N VAL A 76 7.83 14.32 1.18
CA VAL A 76 7.02 14.05 -0.02
C VAL A 76 6.25 15.30 -0.46
N ASP A 77 6.52 15.75 -1.69
CA ASP A 77 5.64 16.71 -2.39
C ASP A 77 4.55 15.96 -3.16
N VAL A 78 3.38 15.84 -2.53
CA VAL A 78 2.20 15.10 -3.03
C VAL A 78 1.68 15.58 -4.39
N ASN A 79 2.01 16.80 -4.81
CA ASN A 79 1.57 17.33 -6.10
C ASN A 79 2.31 16.70 -7.28
N ARG A 80 3.48 16.11 -7.05
CA ARG A 80 4.31 15.47 -8.08
C ARG A 80 3.80 14.10 -8.51
N TYR A 81 2.85 13.54 -7.77
CA TYR A 81 2.38 12.18 -7.95
C TYR A 81 0.93 12.14 -8.39
N SER A 82 0.68 11.34 -9.41
CA SER A 82 -0.64 11.08 -9.97
C SER A 82 -1.31 9.86 -9.33
N ALA A 83 -0.52 8.98 -8.70
CA ALA A 83 -0.97 7.75 -8.06
C ALA A 83 -0.16 7.44 -6.80
N LEU A 84 -0.83 6.81 -5.83
CA LEU A 84 -0.23 6.25 -4.62
C LEU A 84 -0.39 4.73 -4.64
N LEU A 85 0.68 4.02 -4.33
CA LEU A 85 0.71 2.56 -4.21
C LEU A 85 1.35 2.15 -2.89
N ILE A 86 0.67 1.27 -2.14
CA ILE A 86 1.19 0.60 -0.95
C ILE A 86 1.15 -0.91 -1.23
N PRO A 87 2.29 -1.56 -1.52
CA PRO A 87 2.33 -2.99 -1.80
C PRO A 87 2.01 -3.81 -0.54
N ALA A 88 1.97 -5.14 -0.64
CA ALA A 88 1.86 -5.97 0.55
C ALA A 88 3.11 -5.79 1.42
N CYS A 89 2.95 -5.11 2.55
CA CYS A 89 4.01 -4.88 3.53
C CYS A 89 3.50 -5.19 4.94
N PRO A 90 3.81 -6.37 5.51
CA PRO A 90 3.44 -6.72 6.88
C PRO A 90 3.81 -5.66 7.91
N GLY A 91 4.97 -5.01 7.75
CA GLY A 91 5.41 -3.92 8.62
C GLY A 91 4.49 -2.70 8.67
N ALA A 92 3.60 -2.50 7.69
CA ALA A 92 2.71 -1.35 7.64
C ALA A 92 1.74 -1.27 8.82
N ILE A 93 1.36 -2.42 9.38
CA ILE A 93 0.58 -2.49 10.61
C ILE A 93 1.31 -1.82 11.78
N HIS A 94 2.64 -1.79 11.77
CA HIS A 94 3.43 -1.27 12.89
C HIS A 94 3.84 0.19 12.71
N ASP A 95 4.29 0.58 11.51
CA ASP A 95 4.90 1.91 11.30
C ASP A 95 4.14 2.83 10.34
N LEU A 96 3.15 2.32 9.59
CA LEU A 96 2.35 3.13 8.66
C LEU A 96 0.95 3.43 9.18
N CYS A 97 0.32 2.51 9.94
CA CYS A 97 -1.10 2.60 10.28
C CYS A 97 -1.51 3.81 11.13
N ALA A 98 -0.56 4.43 11.84
CA ALA A 98 -0.77 5.62 12.66
C ALA A 98 0.26 6.73 12.34
N ASN A 99 0.88 6.68 11.16
CA ASN A 99 1.93 7.62 10.77
C ASN A 99 1.34 8.98 10.35
N ALA A 100 1.76 10.07 11.00
CA ALA A 100 1.21 11.41 10.75
C ALA A 100 1.57 11.97 9.36
N ASP A 101 2.78 11.71 8.86
CA ASP A 101 3.19 12.16 7.53
C ASP A 101 2.41 11.40 6.45
N LEU A 102 2.23 10.10 6.63
CA LEU A 102 1.39 9.29 5.74
C LEU A 102 -0.07 9.74 5.76
N ALA A 103 -0.60 10.11 6.93
CA ALA A 103 -1.96 10.62 7.08
C ALA A 103 -2.18 11.85 6.20
N GLN A 104 -1.23 12.79 6.18
CA GLN A 104 -1.29 13.99 5.33
C GLN A 104 -1.24 13.63 3.85
N ILE A 105 -0.35 12.72 3.45
CA ILE A 105 -0.24 12.24 2.07
C ILE A 105 -1.57 11.63 1.62
N ILE A 106 -2.09 10.65 2.35
CA ILE A 106 -3.33 9.95 1.95
C ILE A 106 -4.53 10.89 1.94
N THR A 107 -4.63 11.80 2.92
CA THR A 107 -5.69 12.81 2.96
C THR A 107 -5.69 13.68 1.71
N HIS A 108 -4.50 14.13 1.27
CA HIS A 108 -4.39 14.88 0.01
C HIS A 108 -4.85 14.06 -1.20
N PHE A 109 -4.45 12.79 -1.31
CA PHE A 109 -4.89 11.91 -2.39
C PHE A 109 -6.41 11.71 -2.41
N ILE A 110 -7.03 11.59 -1.23
CA ILE A 110 -8.49 11.47 -1.07
C ILE A 110 -9.19 12.76 -1.51
N GLN A 111 -8.74 13.91 -1.06
CA GLN A 111 -9.33 15.22 -1.38
C GLN A 111 -9.25 15.51 -2.89
N GLU A 112 -8.11 15.22 -3.50
CA GLU A 112 -7.88 15.40 -4.94
C GLU A 112 -8.45 14.26 -5.81
N LYS A 113 -9.06 13.24 -5.19
CA LYS A 113 -9.58 12.03 -5.88
C LYS A 113 -8.53 11.41 -6.80
N LYS A 114 -7.28 11.38 -6.32
CA LYS A 114 -6.15 10.73 -7.00
C LYS A 114 -6.20 9.22 -6.71
N PRO A 115 -5.88 8.36 -7.70
CA PRO A 115 -5.85 6.92 -7.48
C PRO A 115 -4.94 6.49 -6.34
N VAL A 116 -5.49 5.65 -5.45
CA VAL A 116 -4.78 5.04 -4.31
C VAL A 116 -4.96 3.53 -4.42
N CYS A 117 -3.86 2.78 -4.43
CA CYS A 117 -3.86 1.33 -4.41
C CYS A 117 -3.14 0.81 -3.16
N ALA A 118 -3.78 -0.04 -2.36
CA ALA A 118 -3.15 -0.67 -1.20
C ALA A 118 -3.43 -2.18 -1.17
N ILE A 119 -2.44 -3.00 -0.84
CA ILE A 119 -2.53 -4.46 -0.97
C ILE A 119 -2.10 -5.13 0.33
N GLY A 120 -2.81 -6.17 0.74
CA GLY A 120 -2.47 -6.95 1.94
C GLY A 120 -2.39 -6.06 3.19
N HIS A 121 -1.38 -6.31 4.03
CA HIS A 121 -1.11 -5.47 5.19
C HIS A 121 -0.79 -4.00 4.85
N GLY A 122 -0.44 -3.68 3.60
CA GLY A 122 -0.29 -2.30 3.13
C GLY A 122 -1.58 -1.49 3.20
N VAL A 123 -2.75 -2.14 3.21
CA VAL A 123 -4.04 -1.49 3.47
C VAL A 123 -4.06 -0.81 4.83
N ALA A 124 -3.31 -1.31 5.81
CA ALA A 124 -3.19 -0.67 7.11
C ALA A 124 -2.60 0.74 7.03
N GLY A 125 -1.81 1.07 6.00
CA GLY A 125 -1.34 2.43 5.80
C GLY A 125 -2.48 3.45 5.62
N LEU A 126 -3.63 3.02 5.07
CA LEU A 126 -4.82 3.86 4.89
C LEU A 126 -5.47 4.26 6.23
N PHE A 127 -5.19 3.52 7.30
CA PHE A 127 -5.78 3.73 8.62
C PHE A 127 -5.29 5.04 9.27
N SER A 128 -4.12 5.52 8.84
CA SER A 128 -3.54 6.78 9.29
C SER A 128 -4.40 8.00 8.93
N ALA A 129 -5.19 7.92 7.85
CA ALA A 129 -6.01 9.02 7.33
C ALA A 129 -7.29 9.25 8.15
N ARG A 130 -7.14 9.66 9.41
CA ARG A 130 -8.23 10.11 10.28
C ARG A 130 -8.67 11.53 9.95
N LYS A 131 -9.94 11.85 10.19
CA LYS A 131 -10.44 13.22 10.12
C LYS A 131 -9.99 14.01 11.36
N GLU A 132 -10.19 15.33 11.33
CA GLU A 132 -9.76 16.25 12.41
C GLU A 132 -10.36 15.92 13.79
N ASP A 133 -11.52 15.25 13.83
CA ASP A 133 -12.16 14.81 15.07
C ASP A 133 -11.47 13.61 15.75
N GLY A 134 -10.46 13.01 15.08
CA GLY A 134 -9.70 11.86 15.54
C GLY A 134 -10.48 10.55 15.62
N LYS A 135 -11.79 10.56 15.38
CA LYS A 135 -12.68 9.39 15.46
C LYS A 135 -13.13 8.92 14.10
N SER A 136 -13.48 9.85 13.23
CA SER A 136 -13.98 9.58 11.90
C SER A 136 -12.82 9.26 10.96
N TRP A 137 -13.08 8.40 10.00
CA TRP A 137 -12.10 7.96 9.01
C TRP A 137 -12.45 8.53 7.64
N TRP A 138 -11.45 8.97 6.87
CA TRP A 138 -11.70 9.52 5.53
C TRP A 138 -12.31 8.52 4.55
N LEU A 139 -12.10 7.22 4.80
CA LEU A 139 -12.63 6.13 4.00
C LEU A 139 -13.83 5.44 4.66
N GLU A 140 -14.51 6.10 5.60
CA GLU A 140 -15.85 5.67 6.01
C GLU A 140 -16.76 5.56 4.76
N ASP A 141 -17.68 4.60 4.76
CA ASP A 141 -18.57 4.25 3.66
C ASP A 141 -17.92 3.76 2.36
N PHE A 142 -16.58 3.71 2.25
CA PHE A 142 -15.90 3.06 1.13
C PHE A 142 -16.06 1.55 1.20
N CYS A 143 -16.20 0.91 0.05
CA CYS A 143 -16.00 -0.52 -0.09
C CYS A 143 -14.51 -0.81 -0.24
N LEU A 144 -13.99 -1.75 0.55
CA LEU A 144 -12.59 -2.15 0.50
C LEU A 144 -12.38 -3.58 1.01
N THR A 145 -11.19 -4.10 0.76
CA THR A 145 -10.71 -5.36 1.31
C THR A 145 -9.33 -5.17 1.95
N ALA A 146 -8.92 -6.14 2.74
CA ALA A 146 -7.65 -6.27 3.45
C ALA A 146 -7.51 -7.72 3.90
N PRO A 147 -6.35 -8.17 4.42
CA PRO A 147 -6.21 -9.50 4.97
C PRO A 147 -7.33 -9.81 5.95
N SER A 148 -7.97 -10.95 5.76
CA SER A 148 -9.04 -11.42 6.63
C SER A 148 -8.52 -11.75 8.01
N LEU A 149 -9.40 -11.72 9.01
CA LEU A 149 -9.09 -12.17 10.36
C LEU A 149 -8.54 -13.60 10.37
N PHE A 150 -9.00 -14.45 9.45
CA PHE A 150 -8.48 -15.81 9.31
C PHE A 150 -7.03 -15.85 8.79
N GLU A 151 -6.69 -15.04 7.78
CA GLU A 151 -5.32 -14.92 7.27
C GLU A 151 -4.38 -14.33 8.35
N VAL A 152 -4.84 -13.28 9.02
CA VAL A 152 -4.06 -12.59 10.07
C VAL A 152 -3.93 -13.47 11.33
N GLY A 153 -4.94 -14.27 11.66
CA GLY A 153 -4.95 -15.21 12.78
C GLY A 153 -3.94 -16.35 12.68
N GLN A 154 -3.37 -16.59 11.50
CA GLN A 154 -2.30 -17.58 11.29
C GLN A 154 -0.89 -17.02 11.54
N LEU A 155 -0.77 -15.70 11.71
CA LEU A 155 0.52 -15.08 11.96
C LEU A 155 1.03 -15.45 13.36
N PRO A 156 2.32 -15.80 13.50
CA PRO A 156 2.89 -16.19 14.79
C PRO A 156 2.84 -15.08 15.84
N ASP A 157 2.75 -13.83 15.41
CA ASP A 157 2.69 -12.61 16.21
C ASP A 157 1.28 -12.00 16.28
N PHE A 158 0.23 -12.74 15.88
CA PHE A 158 -1.17 -12.28 15.88
C PHE A 158 -1.57 -11.52 17.16
N ALA A 159 -1.21 -12.05 18.33
CA ALA A 159 -1.55 -11.46 19.62
C ALA A 159 -0.86 -10.10 19.92
N MET A 160 0.17 -9.75 19.15
CA MET A 160 0.94 -8.51 19.30
C MET A 160 0.61 -7.47 18.22
N LEU A 161 -0.28 -7.80 17.28
CA LEU A 161 -0.65 -6.86 16.23
C LEU A 161 -1.39 -5.65 16.82
N PRO A 162 -0.95 -4.41 16.53
CA PRO A 162 -1.59 -3.20 17.04
C PRO A 162 -3.00 -2.98 16.45
N VAL A 163 -3.29 -3.56 15.30
CA VAL A 163 -4.57 -3.43 14.62
C VAL A 163 -4.86 -4.66 13.76
N LEU A 164 -6.13 -5.08 13.75
CA LEU A 164 -6.65 -6.12 12.86
C LEU A 164 -7.34 -5.42 11.68
N PRO A 165 -6.86 -5.58 10.43
CA PRO A 165 -7.39 -4.82 9.29
C PRO A 165 -8.88 -4.99 9.06
N GLU A 166 -9.40 -6.22 9.10
CA GLU A 166 -10.82 -6.50 8.92
C GLU A 166 -11.69 -5.79 9.97
N ASP A 167 -11.32 -5.91 11.26
CA ASP A 167 -12.07 -5.31 12.36
C ASP A 167 -12.00 -3.78 12.29
N PHE A 168 -10.81 -3.22 12.06
CA PHE A 168 -10.64 -1.79 11.91
C PHE A 168 -11.55 -1.21 10.83
N ILE A 169 -11.61 -1.85 9.66
CA ILE A 169 -12.43 -1.38 8.54
C ILE A 169 -13.89 -1.35 8.95
N LYS A 170 -14.40 -2.43 9.57
CA LYS A 170 -15.79 -2.53 10.01
C LYS A 170 -16.12 -1.52 11.12
N ASP A 171 -15.25 -1.39 12.10
CA ASP A 171 -15.44 -0.52 13.27
C ASP A 171 -15.44 0.97 12.91
N HIS A 172 -14.81 1.34 11.78
CA HIS A 172 -14.73 2.71 11.29
C HIS A 172 -15.61 2.97 10.07
N GLY A 173 -16.66 2.17 9.87
CA GLY A 173 -17.71 2.41 8.88
C GLY A 173 -17.34 2.04 7.44
N GLY A 174 -16.21 1.38 7.22
CA GLY A 174 -15.84 0.81 5.93
C GLY A 174 -16.63 -0.47 5.62
N LYS A 175 -16.96 -0.68 4.35
CA LYS A 175 -17.69 -1.85 3.86
C LYS A 175 -16.69 -2.92 3.42
N TYR A 176 -16.28 -3.73 4.40
CA TYR A 176 -15.34 -4.82 4.19
C TYR A 176 -15.94 -5.97 3.38
N THR A 177 -15.19 -6.49 2.40
CA THR A 177 -15.47 -7.76 1.73
C THR A 177 -14.20 -8.57 1.58
N ALA A 178 -14.32 -9.89 1.55
CA ALA A 178 -13.22 -10.82 1.37
C ALA A 178 -13.66 -12.04 0.54
N THR A 179 -12.68 -12.74 -0.01
CA THR A 179 -12.81 -14.11 -0.49
C THR A 179 -12.11 -15.07 0.47
N GLU A 180 -12.08 -16.35 0.12
CA GLU A 180 -11.32 -17.37 0.83
C GLU A 180 -9.85 -16.94 1.08
N PRO A 181 -9.24 -17.36 2.19
CA PRO A 181 -7.82 -17.10 2.47
C PRO A 181 -6.91 -17.43 1.29
N ASP A 182 -5.90 -16.58 1.05
CA ASP A 182 -4.95 -16.69 -0.07
C ASP A 182 -5.59 -16.57 -1.48
N GLY A 183 -6.90 -16.37 -1.57
CA GLY A 183 -7.60 -16.12 -2.82
C GLY A 183 -7.35 -14.71 -3.36
N ILE A 184 -7.42 -14.56 -4.69
CA ILE A 184 -7.34 -13.25 -5.34
C ILE A 184 -8.66 -12.51 -5.13
N HIS A 185 -8.61 -11.38 -4.43
CA HIS A 185 -9.76 -10.49 -4.23
C HIS A 185 -9.33 -9.03 -4.26
N VAL A 186 -9.97 -8.26 -5.14
CA VAL A 186 -9.69 -6.85 -5.34
C VAL A 186 -11.00 -6.08 -5.29
N VAL A 187 -11.04 -5.01 -4.51
CA VAL A 187 -12.17 -4.08 -4.43
C VAL A 187 -11.74 -2.75 -5.04
N ILE A 188 -12.57 -2.24 -5.94
CA ILE A 188 -12.41 -0.92 -6.56
C ILE A 188 -13.62 -0.08 -6.20
N ASP A 189 -13.41 1.01 -5.48
CA ASP A 189 -14.45 1.99 -5.14
C ASP A 189 -13.92 3.41 -5.41
N ARG A 190 -14.54 4.08 -6.39
CA ARG A 190 -14.16 5.43 -6.85
C ARG A 190 -12.68 5.48 -7.27
N PHE A 191 -11.82 6.11 -6.47
CA PHE A 191 -10.38 6.25 -6.71
C PHE A 191 -9.54 5.27 -5.86
N LEU A 192 -10.19 4.46 -5.02
CA LEU A 192 -9.53 3.51 -4.13
C LEU A 192 -9.53 2.11 -4.75
N ILE A 193 -8.36 1.48 -4.78
CA ILE A 193 -8.16 0.07 -5.12
C ILE A 193 -7.56 -0.61 -3.89
N THR A 194 -8.17 -1.70 -3.44
CA THR A 194 -7.62 -2.53 -2.37
C THR A 194 -7.53 -3.99 -2.79
N GLY A 195 -6.44 -4.66 -2.45
CA GLY A 195 -6.24 -6.09 -2.66
C GLY A 195 -6.12 -6.82 -1.33
N GLN A 196 -6.79 -7.96 -1.19
CA GLN A 196 -6.89 -8.68 0.08
C GLN A 196 -5.53 -9.14 0.60
N ASN A 197 -4.70 -9.70 -0.27
CA ASN A 197 -3.44 -10.35 0.08
C ASN A 197 -2.41 -10.19 -1.05
N ALA A 198 -1.21 -10.78 -0.88
CA ALA A 198 -0.14 -10.68 -1.87
C ALA A 198 -0.51 -11.26 -3.24
N GLU A 199 -1.35 -12.31 -3.30
CA GLU A 199 -1.84 -12.90 -4.55
C GLU A 199 -2.69 -11.91 -5.37
N SER A 200 -3.30 -10.94 -4.69
CA SER A 200 -4.10 -9.89 -5.31
C SER A 200 -3.27 -8.76 -5.95
N THR A 201 -1.94 -8.78 -5.81
CA THR A 201 -1.04 -7.68 -6.22
C THR A 201 -1.17 -7.35 -7.70
N VAL A 202 -1.06 -8.34 -8.58
CA VAL A 202 -1.04 -8.11 -10.03
C VAL A 202 -2.36 -7.48 -10.48
N THR A 203 -3.49 -8.05 -10.05
CA THR A 203 -4.82 -7.56 -10.40
C THR A 203 -5.07 -6.15 -9.85
N ALA A 204 -4.67 -5.86 -8.62
CA ALA A 204 -4.84 -4.53 -8.03
C ALA A 204 -4.02 -3.47 -8.79
N VAL A 205 -2.76 -3.77 -9.10
CA VAL A 205 -1.86 -2.83 -9.79
C VAL A 205 -2.26 -2.60 -11.24
N GLN A 206 -2.76 -3.63 -11.94
CA GLN A 206 -3.32 -3.46 -13.27
C GLN A 206 -4.52 -2.50 -13.27
N ASN A 207 -5.42 -2.63 -12.28
CA ASN A 207 -6.54 -1.71 -12.11
C ASN A 207 -6.11 -0.28 -11.78
N LEU A 208 -5.05 -0.09 -10.98
CA LEU A 208 -4.44 1.22 -10.76
C LEU A 208 -3.97 1.84 -12.09
N ILE A 209 -3.25 1.08 -12.91
CA ILE A 209 -2.75 1.56 -14.21
C ILE A 209 -3.91 1.93 -15.15
N LEU A 210 -4.95 1.08 -15.21
CA LEU A 210 -6.15 1.34 -16.02
C LEU A 210 -6.87 2.61 -15.56
N MET A 211 -7.06 2.78 -14.26
CA MET A 211 -7.73 3.96 -13.68
C MET A 211 -6.99 5.26 -14.02
N CYS A 212 -5.66 5.25 -14.00
CA CYS A 212 -4.84 6.41 -14.35
C CYS A 212 -4.82 6.70 -15.87
N SER A 213 -5.10 5.70 -16.71
CA SER A 213 -5.08 5.85 -18.17
C SER A 213 -6.38 6.43 -18.74
N GLN A 214 -7.44 6.52 -17.94
CA GLN A 214 -8.76 7.03 -18.33
C GLN A 214 -8.94 8.53 -18.07
N LYS A 215 -7.91 9.23 -17.58
CA LYS A 215 -7.88 10.69 -17.36
C LYS A 215 -7.16 11.39 -18.49
#